data_AF-A0A519SXX4-F1
#
_entry.id   AF-A0A519SXX4-F1
#
_cell.length_a   1.000
_cell.length_b   1.000
_cell.length_c   1.000
_cell.angle_alpha   90.00
_cell.angle_beta   90.00
_cell.angle_gamma   90.00
#
_symmetry.space_group_name_H-M   'P 1'
#
loop_
_entity.id
_entity.type
_entity.pdbx_description
1 polymer ?
#
loop_
_entity_poly.entity_id
_entity_poly.type
_entity_poly.pdbx_seq_one_letter_code
_entity_poly.pdbx_strand_id
1 'polypeptide(L)'
;ARQRKKIQLDMGAVQAVRQQHSGTVELLNEYLQDEPEPLPTPAAATTAPAEATELEILRPAASAVTTAAGATFAPGLALSAAQQALLLLFGARALALPQAEVEAFARQHGTLRNQLIDSVNEACYALLDDVLIEESGDDYTIYEAYYQQLATPC
;
A
#
# COMPACT_ATOMS: atom_id res chain seq x y z
N ALA A 1 -5.13 47.75 -31.53
CA ALA A 1 -4.79 47.64 -30.10
C ALA A 1 -5.45 46.39 -29.52
N ARG A 2 -4.71 45.50 -28.86
CA ARG A 2 -5.26 44.24 -28.31
C ARG A 2 -5.87 44.54 -26.93
N GLN A 3 -7.19 44.39 -26.78
CA GLN A 3 -7.87 44.56 -25.49
C GLN A 3 -7.44 43.45 -24.53
N ARG A 4 -6.99 43.84 -23.33
CA ARG A 4 -6.70 42.89 -22.24
C ARG A 4 -8.00 42.55 -21.53
N LYS A 5 -8.32 41.27 -21.41
CA LYS A 5 -9.47 40.80 -20.62
C LYS A 5 -9.14 40.91 -19.14
N LYS A 6 -10.05 41.50 -18.35
CA LYS A 6 -9.94 41.60 -16.89
C LYS A 6 -10.55 40.35 -16.27
N ILE A 7 -9.76 39.59 -15.52
CA ILE A 7 -10.23 38.44 -14.75
C ILE A 7 -10.52 38.93 -13.32
N GLN A 8 -11.70 38.62 -12.80
CA GLN A 8 -12.08 38.90 -11.42
C GLN A 8 -12.39 37.58 -10.73
N LEU A 9 -11.85 37.41 -9.53
CA LEU A 9 -12.05 36.23 -8.72
C LEU A 9 -13.42 36.34 -8.03
N ASP A 10 -14.27 35.34 -8.21
CA ASP A 10 -15.58 35.27 -7.58
C ASP A 10 -15.43 34.80 -6.12
N MET A 11 -15.58 35.74 -5.19
CA MET A 11 -15.49 35.46 -3.75
C MET A 11 -16.61 34.53 -3.25
N GLY A 12 -17.78 34.54 -3.89
CA GLY A 12 -18.91 33.68 -3.54
C GLY A 12 -18.64 32.22 -3.90
N ALA A 13 -18.09 31.99 -5.10
CA ALA A 13 -17.66 30.66 -5.53
C ALA A 13 -16.58 30.08 -4.59
N VAL A 14 -15.64 30.91 -4.13
CA VAL A 14 -14.61 30.49 -3.15
C VAL A 14 -15.24 30.07 -1.82
N GLN A 15 -16.24 30.80 -1.31
CA GLN A 15 -16.92 30.44 -0.06
C GLN A 15 -17.74 29.15 -0.20
N ALA A 16 -18.45 28.97 -1.32
CA ALA A 16 -19.23 27.77 -1.57
C ALA A 16 -18.37 26.51 -1.55
N VAL A 17 -17.21 26.54 -2.22
CA VAL A 17 -16.26 25.42 -2.23
C VAL A 17 -15.70 25.14 -0.83
N ARG A 18 -15.39 26.19 -0.05
CA ARG A 18 -14.93 26.02 1.34
C ARG A 18 -15.99 25.35 2.22
N GLN A 19 -17.27 25.69 2.05
CA GLN A 19 -18.35 25.07 2.81
C GLN A 19 -18.63 23.64 2.35
N GLN A 20 -18.54 23.35 1.05
CA GLN A 20 -18.76 22.01 0.51
C GLN A 20 -17.79 20.97 1.06
N HIS A 21 -16.57 21.37 1.40
CA HIS A 21 -15.52 20.47 1.87
C HIS A 21 -15.15 20.66 3.35
N SER A 22 -15.89 21.47 4.12
CA SER A 22 -15.54 21.77 5.51
C SER A 22 -15.48 20.51 6.37
N GLY A 23 -16.44 19.59 6.20
CA GLY A 23 -16.47 18.33 6.96
C GLY A 23 -15.31 17.39 6.62
N THR A 24 -14.82 17.38 5.38
CA THR A 24 -13.64 16.59 5.00
C THR A 24 -12.36 17.19 5.58
N VAL A 25 -12.26 18.52 5.61
CA VAL A 25 -11.11 19.22 6.20
C VAL A 25 -11.05 18.99 7.70
N GLU A 26 -12.19 19.09 8.39
CA GLU A 26 -12.28 18.81 9.83
C GLU A 26 -11.84 17.38 10.17
N LEU A 27 -12.35 16.39 9.41
CA LEU A 27 -12.01 14.99 9.60
C LEU A 27 -10.51 14.71 9.38
N LEU A 28 -9.93 15.24 8.31
CA LEU A 28 -8.49 15.08 8.05
C LEU A 28 -7.63 15.77 9.11
N ASN A 29 -8.08 16.91 9.63
CA ASN A 29 -7.35 17.64 10.66
C ASN A 29 -7.35 16.88 12.01
N GLU A 30 -8.39 16.10 12.29
CA GLU A 30 -8.43 15.17 13.44
C GLU A 30 -7.44 14.02 13.25
N TYR A 31 -7.39 13.41 12.06
CA TYR A 31 -6.46 12.31 11.78
C TYR A 31 -4.99 12.72 11.70
N LEU A 32 -4.71 13.97 11.32
CA LEU A 32 -3.35 14.51 11.17
C LEU A 32 -2.87 15.26 12.42
N GLN A 33 -3.65 15.27 13.51
CA GLN A 33 -3.16 15.75 14.79
C GLN A 33 -2.14 14.77 15.35
N ASP A 34 -0.86 15.13 15.25
CA ASP A 34 0.21 14.44 15.95
C ASP A 34 -0.03 14.56 17.47
N GLU A 35 -0.31 13.43 18.14
CA GLU A 35 -0.23 13.38 19.60
C GLU A 35 1.20 13.75 20.02
N PRO A 36 1.39 14.65 20.99
CA PRO A 36 2.74 14.98 21.45
C PRO A 36 3.37 13.74 22.06
N GLU A 37 4.37 13.16 21.40
CA GLU A 37 5.21 12.12 21.97
C GLU A 37 5.77 12.61 23.31
N PRO A 38 5.64 11.84 24.40
CA PRO A 38 6.18 12.24 25.69
C PRO A 38 7.71 12.29 25.58
N LEU A 39 8.27 13.51 25.67
CA LEU A 39 9.71 13.70 25.76
C LEU A 39 10.24 12.91 26.96
N PRO A 40 11.28 12.07 26.79
CA PRO A 40 11.86 11.31 27.89
C PRO A 40 12.45 12.27 28.92
N THR A 41 11.93 12.23 30.14
CA THR A 41 12.51 12.95 31.28
C THR A 41 13.83 12.28 31.69
N PRO A 42 14.90 13.06 31.96
CA PRO A 42 16.16 12.48 32.42
C PRO A 42 16.07 12.30 33.94
N ALA A 43 15.79 11.08 34.40
CA ALA A 43 15.81 10.75 35.82
C ALA A 43 16.76 9.59 36.11
N ALA A 44 17.90 9.97 36.70
CA ALA A 44 18.74 9.30 37.68
C ALA A 44 18.68 7.75 37.83
N ALA A 45 19.87 7.17 37.74
CA ALA A 45 20.22 5.80 38.11
C ALA A 45 19.78 5.39 39.52
N THR A 46 19.26 4.16 39.66
CA THR A 46 19.35 3.31 40.87
C THR A 46 18.82 1.89 40.55
N THR A 47 19.75 0.93 40.59
CA THR A 47 19.66 -0.51 40.99
C THR A 47 18.36 -1.31 40.79
N ALA A 48 18.45 -2.32 39.90
CA ALA A 48 18.06 -3.76 39.96
C ALA A 48 16.80 -4.23 40.75
N PRO A 49 16.08 -5.30 40.32
CA PRO A 49 16.52 -6.40 39.47
C PRO A 49 15.70 -6.59 38.18
N ALA A 50 16.31 -7.29 37.23
CA ALA A 50 15.71 -7.69 35.97
C ALA A 50 14.56 -8.67 36.18
N GLU A 51 13.33 -8.18 36.07
CA GLU A 51 12.21 -8.98 35.60
C GLU A 51 12.02 -8.63 34.12
N ALA A 52 12.77 -9.35 33.29
CA ALA A 52 12.54 -9.38 31.86
C ALA A 52 11.20 -10.08 31.65
N THR A 53 10.12 -9.31 31.60
CA THR A 53 8.89 -9.75 30.95
C THR A 53 9.21 -9.84 29.46
N GLU A 54 9.77 -10.98 29.06
CA GLU A 54 9.79 -11.42 27.67
C GLU A 54 8.33 -11.45 27.19
N LEU A 55 7.91 -10.35 26.59
CA LEU A 55 6.82 -10.38 25.61
C LEU A 55 7.39 -11.13 24.42
N GLU A 56 7.35 -12.45 24.52
CA GLU A 56 7.55 -13.40 23.45
C GLU A 56 6.49 -13.06 22.40
N ILE A 57 6.88 -12.21 21.45
CA ILE A 57 6.16 -12.05 20.20
C ILE A 57 6.21 -13.44 19.58
N LEU A 58 5.11 -14.19 19.74
CA LEU A 58 4.82 -15.42 19.03
C LEU A 58 4.89 -15.08 17.55
N ARG A 59 6.10 -15.18 17.00
CA ARG A 59 6.36 -15.33 15.58
C ARG A 59 5.47 -16.50 15.17
N PRO A 60 4.42 -16.32 14.36
CA PRO A 60 3.68 -17.46 13.89
C PRO A 60 4.69 -18.32 13.15
N ALA A 61 4.97 -19.49 13.73
CA ALA A 61 5.77 -20.50 13.11
C ALA A 61 5.25 -20.68 11.69
N ALA A 62 6.19 -20.74 10.74
CA ALA A 62 5.94 -21.10 9.37
C ALA A 62 4.89 -22.22 9.32
N SER A 63 3.66 -21.85 8.94
CA SER A 63 2.70 -22.84 8.50
C SER A 63 3.19 -23.28 7.14
N ALA A 64 3.94 -24.39 7.16
CA ALA A 64 4.12 -25.24 6.02
C ALA A 64 2.74 -25.72 5.55
N VAL A 65 2.11 -24.94 4.69
CA VAL A 65 1.08 -25.43 3.77
C VAL A 65 1.83 -25.81 2.50
N THR A 66 2.17 -27.09 2.41
CA THR A 66 2.59 -27.70 1.14
C THR A 66 1.35 -28.17 0.40
N THR A 67 1.01 -27.48 -0.69
CA THR A 67 0.44 -27.98 -1.96
C THR A 67 0.17 -26.75 -2.83
N ALA A 68 0.58 -26.59 -4.09
CA ALA A 68 1.37 -27.36 -5.02
C ALA A 68 1.65 -26.40 -6.21
N ALA A 69 2.83 -26.45 -6.83
CA ALA A 69 3.24 -25.74 -8.07
C ALA A 69 3.04 -24.20 -8.06
N GLY A 70 4.07 -23.38 -7.90
CA GLY A 70 5.25 -23.33 -8.75
C GLY A 70 5.30 -21.98 -9.48
N ALA A 71 5.46 -20.89 -8.73
CA ALA A 71 6.02 -19.64 -9.25
C ALA A 71 6.98 -19.12 -8.18
N THR A 72 8.23 -19.51 -8.30
CA THR A 72 9.31 -18.88 -7.53
C THR A 72 9.59 -17.56 -8.24
N PHE A 73 9.02 -16.47 -7.73
CA PHE A 73 9.42 -15.14 -8.16
C PHE A 73 10.88 -14.91 -7.76
N ALA A 74 11.59 -14.07 -8.52
CA ALA A 74 13.02 -13.87 -8.33
C ALA A 74 13.38 -13.63 -6.86
N PRO A 75 14.42 -14.30 -6.30
CA PRO A 75 14.72 -14.31 -4.87
C PRO A 75 15.11 -12.93 -4.30
N GLY A 76 15.32 -11.93 -5.15
CA GLY A 76 15.56 -10.54 -4.75
C GLY A 76 14.31 -9.75 -4.39
N LEU A 77 13.11 -10.25 -4.72
CA LEU A 77 11.85 -9.60 -4.41
C LEU A 77 11.35 -10.09 -3.05
N ALA A 78 11.40 -9.22 -2.03
CA ALA A 78 10.91 -9.50 -0.69
C ALA A 78 9.36 -9.44 -0.64
N LEU A 79 8.69 -10.28 -1.43
CA LEU A 79 7.23 -10.34 -1.52
C LEU A 79 6.64 -11.17 -0.37
N SER A 80 5.60 -10.64 0.27
CA SER A 80 4.82 -11.38 1.26
C SER A 80 3.97 -12.49 0.62
N ALA A 81 3.48 -13.44 1.42
CA ALA A 81 2.64 -14.53 0.92
C ALA A 81 1.37 -14.03 0.22
N ALA A 82 0.75 -12.95 0.72
CA ALA A 82 -0.43 -12.35 0.09
C ALA A 82 -0.10 -11.73 -1.27
N GLN A 83 1.05 -11.06 -1.39
CA GLN A 83 1.51 -10.45 -2.63
C GLN A 83 1.84 -11.52 -3.69
N GLN A 84 2.54 -12.59 -3.30
CA GLN A 84 2.83 -13.71 -4.20
C GLN A 84 1.55 -14.40 -4.68
N ALA A 85 0.58 -14.60 -3.78
CA ALA A 85 -0.72 -15.16 -4.13
C ALA A 85 -1.52 -14.25 -5.09
N LEU A 86 -1.44 -12.93 -4.93
CA LEU A 86 -2.04 -12.00 -5.88
C LEU A 86 -1.38 -12.10 -7.27
N LEU A 87 -0.06 -12.15 -7.35
CA LEU A 87 0.66 -12.28 -8.62
C LEU A 87 0.38 -13.63 -9.32
N LEU A 88 0.20 -14.69 -8.56
CA LEU A 88 -0.27 -15.97 -9.07
C LEU A 88 -1.70 -15.87 -9.64
N LEU A 89 -2.58 -15.15 -8.95
CA LEU A 89 -3.94 -14.90 -9.41
C LEU A 89 -3.95 -14.13 -10.73
N PHE A 90 -3.12 -13.10 -10.88
CA PHE A 90 -2.92 -12.42 -12.17
C PHE A 90 -2.46 -13.38 -13.26
N GLY A 91 -1.47 -14.24 -12.99
CA GLY A 91 -0.99 -15.25 -13.93
C GLY A 91 -2.10 -16.22 -14.40
N ALA A 92 -3.01 -16.60 -13.51
CA ALA A 92 -4.16 -17.46 -13.83
C ALA A 92 -5.26 -16.75 -14.64
N ARG A 93 -5.26 -15.42 -14.68
CA ARG A 93 -6.31 -14.57 -15.26
C ARG A 93 -5.82 -13.75 -16.45
N ALA A 94 -4.81 -14.26 -17.17
CA ALA A 94 -4.20 -13.59 -18.31
C ALA A 94 -3.69 -12.17 -18.00
N LEU A 95 -3.15 -11.99 -16.79
CA LEU A 95 -2.55 -10.74 -16.30
C LEU A 95 -3.51 -9.56 -16.19
N ALA A 96 -4.82 -9.82 -16.16
CA ALA A 96 -5.85 -8.82 -15.93
C ALA A 96 -6.83 -9.30 -14.85
N LEU A 97 -7.20 -8.40 -13.93
CA LEU A 97 -8.15 -8.71 -12.85
C LEU A 97 -9.11 -7.53 -12.63
N PRO A 98 -10.42 -7.79 -12.50
CA PRO A 98 -11.37 -6.77 -12.10
C PRO A 98 -11.03 -6.17 -10.74
N GLN A 99 -11.19 -4.86 -10.60
CA GLN A 99 -10.93 -4.17 -9.33
C GLN A 99 -11.72 -4.78 -8.16
N ALA A 100 -12.95 -5.24 -8.41
CA ALA A 100 -13.80 -5.89 -7.41
C ALA A 100 -13.24 -7.25 -6.93
N GLU A 101 -12.57 -8.00 -7.80
CA GLU A 101 -11.93 -9.28 -7.45
C GLU A 101 -10.69 -9.04 -6.59
N VAL A 102 -9.86 -8.06 -6.97
CA VAL A 102 -8.69 -7.64 -6.18
C VAL A 102 -9.13 -7.10 -4.82
N GLU A 103 -10.23 -6.35 -4.74
CA GLU A 103 -10.77 -5.86 -3.48
C GLU A 103 -11.22 -6.99 -2.55
N ALA A 104 -11.95 -7.98 -3.09
CA ALA A 104 -12.38 -9.14 -2.33
C ALA A 104 -11.18 -9.95 -1.81
N PHE A 105 -10.15 -10.11 -2.65
CA PHE A 105 -8.90 -10.76 -2.27
C PHE A 105 -8.19 -9.98 -1.14
N ALA A 106 -8.00 -8.68 -1.30
CA ALA A 106 -7.34 -7.83 -0.30
C ALA A 106 -8.06 -7.90 1.06
N ARG A 107 -9.40 -7.84 1.06
CA ARG A 107 -10.23 -7.97 2.27
C ARG A 107 -10.06 -9.32 2.97
N GLN A 108 -9.96 -10.43 2.22
CA GLN A 108 -9.68 -11.76 2.79
C GLN A 108 -8.30 -11.83 3.45
N HIS A 109 -7.34 -11.06 2.95
CA HIS A 109 -5.99 -10.96 3.50
C HIS A 109 -5.83 -9.82 4.53
N GLY A 110 -6.92 -9.16 4.94
CA GLY A 110 -6.92 -8.13 5.98
C GLY A 110 -6.29 -6.80 5.56
N THR A 111 -6.21 -6.50 4.27
CA THR A 111 -5.62 -5.27 3.72
C THR A 111 -6.60 -4.55 2.79
N LEU A 112 -6.35 -3.27 2.53
CA LEU A 112 -7.09 -2.50 1.53
C LEU A 112 -6.51 -2.78 0.15
N ARG A 113 -7.39 -2.80 -0.86
CA ARG A 113 -7.03 -3.01 -2.27
C ARG A 113 -5.84 -2.15 -2.71
N ASN A 114 -5.94 -0.84 -2.51
CA ASN A 114 -4.91 0.10 -2.95
C ASN A 114 -3.59 -0.14 -2.20
N GLN A 115 -3.65 -0.36 -0.89
CA GLN A 115 -2.45 -0.67 -0.09
C GLN A 115 -1.76 -1.95 -0.58
N LEU A 116 -2.52 -2.98 -0.93
CA LEU A 116 -1.97 -4.21 -1.47
C LEU A 116 -1.28 -3.96 -2.82
N ILE A 117 -1.94 -3.25 -3.74
CA ILE A 117 -1.36 -2.91 -5.05
C ILE A 117 -0.09 -2.06 -4.89
N ASP A 118 -0.15 -1.00 -4.08
CA ASP A 118 0.97 -0.10 -3.82
C ASP A 118 2.16 -0.88 -3.26
N SER A 119 1.91 -1.77 -2.28
CA SER A 119 2.97 -2.58 -1.67
C SER A 119 3.62 -3.58 -2.65
N VAL A 120 2.87 -4.09 -3.65
CA VAL A 120 3.43 -4.94 -4.71
C VAL A 120 4.28 -4.11 -5.66
N ASN A 121 3.76 -2.94 -6.07
CA ASN A 121 4.47 -2.03 -6.95
C ASN A 121 5.78 -1.54 -6.32
N GLU A 122 5.75 -1.13 -5.05
CA GLU A 122 6.96 -0.74 -4.30
C GLU A 122 8.01 -1.86 -4.26
N ALA A 123 7.58 -3.10 -4.00
CA ALA A 123 8.48 -4.24 -3.95
C ALA A 123 9.14 -4.52 -5.32
N CYS A 124 8.43 -4.28 -6.42
CA CYS A 124 8.91 -4.56 -7.77
C CYS A 124 9.63 -3.37 -8.43
N TYR A 125 9.44 -2.16 -7.93
CA TYR A 125 9.96 -0.92 -8.52
C TYR A 125 11.48 -0.94 -8.66
N ALA A 126 12.20 -1.42 -7.65
CA ALA A 126 13.66 -1.47 -7.68
C ALA A 126 14.23 -2.39 -8.78
N LEU A 127 13.46 -3.39 -9.21
CA LEU A 127 13.85 -4.33 -10.24
C LEU A 127 13.43 -3.88 -11.64
N LEU A 128 12.21 -3.35 -11.75
CA LEU A 128 11.60 -2.99 -13.04
C LEU A 128 11.89 -1.55 -13.46
N ASP A 129 12.29 -0.70 -12.51
CA ASP A 129 12.34 0.77 -12.66
C ASP A 129 10.99 1.36 -13.12
N ASP A 130 9.90 0.66 -12.82
CA ASP A 130 8.53 0.99 -13.21
C ASP A 130 7.52 0.28 -12.29
N VAL A 131 6.24 0.64 -12.41
CA VAL A 131 5.14 -0.04 -11.72
C VAL A 131 4.79 -1.36 -12.41
N LEU A 132 4.52 -2.40 -11.62
CA LEU A 132 4.17 -3.72 -12.15
C LEU A 132 2.69 -3.79 -12.53
N ILE A 133 1.82 -3.28 -11.66
CA ILE A 133 0.37 -3.33 -11.78
C ILE A 133 -0.13 -1.91 -12.07
N GLU A 134 -0.78 -1.75 -13.21
CA GLU A 134 -1.45 -0.51 -13.62
C GLU A 134 -2.96 -0.63 -13.47
N GLU A 135 -3.60 0.51 -13.18
CA GLU A 135 -5.06 0.64 -13.18
C GLU A 135 -5.53 1.07 -14.57
N SER A 136 -6.32 0.22 -15.24
CA SER A 136 -6.87 0.46 -16.57
C SER A 136 -8.39 0.36 -16.55
N GLY A 137 -9.06 1.47 -16.25
CA GLY A 137 -10.52 1.51 -16.15
C GLY A 137 -11.00 0.74 -14.92
N ASP A 138 -11.84 -0.27 -15.12
CA ASP A 138 -12.41 -1.10 -14.05
C ASP A 138 -11.55 -2.34 -13.70
N ASP A 139 -10.39 -2.47 -14.33
CA ASP A 139 -9.46 -3.59 -14.18
C ASP A 139 -8.07 -3.12 -13.74
N TYR A 140 -7.35 -4.02 -13.07
CA TYR A 140 -5.90 -3.95 -12.92
C TYR A 140 -5.23 -4.84 -13.95
N THR A 141 -4.14 -4.38 -14.52
CA THR A 141 -3.39 -5.11 -15.56
C THR A 141 -1.90 -5.13 -15.27
N ILE A 142 -1.23 -6.24 -15.59
CA ILE A 142 0.22 -6.36 -15.54
C ILE A 142 0.75 -6.47 -16.96
N TYR A 143 1.79 -5.69 -17.28
CA TYR A 143 2.48 -5.85 -18.57
C TYR A 143 3.23 -7.18 -18.60
N GLU A 144 2.98 -7.98 -19.65
CA GLU A 144 3.49 -9.35 -19.75
C GLU A 144 5.01 -9.43 -19.65
N ALA A 145 5.74 -8.48 -20.24
CA ALA A 145 7.19 -8.47 -20.16
C ALA A 145 7.70 -8.29 -18.72
N TYR A 146 7.01 -7.50 -17.90
CA TYR A 146 7.34 -7.33 -16.49
C TYR A 146 7.05 -8.60 -15.70
N TYR A 147 5.92 -9.25 -15.95
CA TYR A 147 5.59 -10.52 -15.30
C TYR A 147 6.63 -11.62 -15.60
N GLN A 148 7.09 -11.73 -16.85
CA GLN A 148 8.10 -12.70 -17.26
C GLN A 148 9.47 -12.42 -16.60
N GLN A 149 9.86 -11.16 -16.43
CA GLN A 149 11.09 -10.80 -15.71
C GLN A 149 11.07 -11.25 -14.26
N LEU A 150 9.92 -11.16 -13.59
CA LEU A 150 9.75 -11.64 -12.20
C LEU A 150 9.77 -13.16 -12.10
N ALA A 151 9.21 -13.85 -13.09
CA ALA A 151 9.05 -15.30 -13.11
C ALA A 151 10.29 -16.04 -13.63
N THR A 152 11.31 -15.34 -14.12
CA THR A 152 12.54 -15.97 -14.61
C THR A 152 13.42 -16.34 -13.42
N PRO A 153 13.62 -17.64 -13.11
CA PRO A 153 14.64 -18.04 -12.16
C PRO A 153 16.01 -17.77 -12.79
N CYS A 154 16.87 -17.05 -12.08
CA CYS A 154 18.29 -16.88 -12.46
C CYS A 154 18.99 -18.24 -12.63
#